data_AF-A0A2P5PA72-F1
#
_entry.id   AF-A0A2P5PA72-F1
#
_cell.length_a   1.000
_cell.length_b   1.000
_cell.length_c   1.000
_cell.angle_alpha   90.00
_cell.angle_beta   90.00
_cell.angle_gamma   90.00
#
_symmetry.space_group_name_H-M   'P 1'
#
loop_
_entity.id
_entity.type
_entity.pdbx_description
1 polymer ?
#
loop_
_entity_poly.entity_id
_entity_poly.type
_entity_poly.pdbx_seq_one_letter_code
_entity_poly.pdbx_strand_id
1 'polypeptide(L)'
;MPHSYEKRLEVSLLYVFGYTYKEIEDEADVSHGSINDIVGDLKSGDLKILGIPMEEVVTLRQVSVEINKKGLQPAQALLGGVFFKRCLELGIEPASLDLLGDLVKKFAPGGFPAQDFFKVAFRLHTLEQSEGTSYTELGHKLDDYQATRGGLQKEISSLQELKAQFIAEETTLETDKVTKQLATNQAQAKLETLTSEIETAKGKVAKEQAIQMHLKAERQDLAVKNQELAAQLGAKQAALAIINKTGFSEIHLFQLRNCILELAADKGTSPEVFAD
;
A
#
# COMPACT_ATOMS: atom_id res chain seq x y z
N MET A 1 15.59 -71.09 -63.33
CA MET A 1 15.08 -71.99 -62.26
C MET A 1 13.96 -71.25 -61.54
N PRO A 2 12.88 -71.93 -61.10
CA PRO A 2 11.83 -71.28 -60.34
C PRO A 2 12.40 -70.77 -59.00
N HIS A 3 12.19 -69.49 -58.71
CA HIS A 3 12.53 -68.90 -57.42
C HIS A 3 11.68 -69.51 -56.30
N SER A 4 12.18 -69.50 -55.07
CA SER A 4 11.43 -69.98 -53.91
C SER A 4 10.13 -69.18 -53.74
N TYR A 5 9.12 -69.78 -53.13
CA TYR A 5 7.84 -69.11 -52.86
C TYR A 5 8.03 -67.82 -52.06
N GLU A 6 8.90 -67.85 -51.04
CA GLU A 6 9.27 -66.68 -50.24
C GLU A 6 9.83 -65.55 -51.09
N LYS A 7 10.72 -65.87 -52.04
CA LYS A 7 11.33 -64.88 -52.93
C LYS A 7 10.32 -64.27 -53.90
N ARG A 8 9.38 -65.09 -54.40
CA ARG A 8 8.28 -64.61 -55.25
C ARG A 8 7.33 -63.70 -54.48
N LEU A 9 7.08 -63.99 -53.20
CA LEU A 9 6.30 -63.10 -52.32
C LEU A 9 7.01 -61.78 -52.05
N GLU A 10 8.31 -61.80 -51.78
CA GLU A 10 9.12 -60.59 -51.59
C GLU A 10 9.03 -59.64 -52.79
N VAL A 11 9.27 -60.17 -54.00
CA VAL A 11 9.13 -59.41 -55.26
C VAL A 11 7.71 -58.86 -55.44
N SER A 12 6.69 -59.65 -55.10
CA SER A 12 5.29 -59.24 -55.19
C SER A 12 4.95 -58.11 -54.23
N LEU A 13 5.48 -58.14 -53.01
CA LEU A 13 5.30 -57.07 -52.02
C LEU A 13 5.98 -55.77 -52.47
N LEU A 14 7.23 -55.84 -52.94
CA LEU A 14 7.93 -54.66 -53.46
C LEU A 14 7.17 -54.02 -54.65
N TYR A 15 6.62 -54.84 -55.53
CA TYR A 15 5.75 -54.37 -56.63
C TYR A 15 4.50 -53.64 -56.11
N VAL A 16 3.81 -54.20 -55.10
CA VAL A 16 2.63 -53.56 -54.47
C VAL A 16 3.00 -52.27 -53.73
N PHE A 17 4.20 -52.21 -53.14
CA PHE A 17 4.74 -50.99 -52.53
C PHE A 17 5.18 -49.92 -53.53
N GLY A 18 4.96 -50.15 -54.83
CA GLY A 18 5.15 -49.14 -55.86
C GLY A 18 6.59 -48.99 -56.33
N TYR A 19 7.46 -49.96 -56.02
CA TYR A 19 8.83 -49.98 -56.55
C TYR A 19 8.79 -50.20 -58.06
N THR A 20 9.72 -49.56 -58.76
CA THR A 20 9.99 -49.82 -60.18
C THR A 20 10.67 -51.16 -60.35
N TYR A 21 10.60 -51.74 -61.56
CA TYR A 21 11.21 -53.05 -61.82
C TYR A 21 12.72 -53.02 -61.53
N LYS A 22 13.40 -51.92 -61.86
CA LYS A 22 14.81 -51.74 -61.56
C LYS A 22 15.11 -51.73 -60.06
N GLU A 23 14.33 -51.00 -59.28
CA GLU A 23 14.53 -50.98 -57.82
C GLU A 23 14.24 -52.36 -57.20
N ILE A 24 13.32 -53.14 -57.78
CA ILE A 24 13.07 -54.52 -57.36
C ILE A 24 14.24 -55.43 -57.76
N GLU A 25 14.84 -55.24 -58.94
CA GLU A 25 16.05 -55.98 -59.36
C GLU A 25 17.19 -55.73 -58.35
N ASP A 26 17.40 -54.46 -58.00
CA ASP A 26 18.47 -54.03 -57.09
C ASP A 26 18.23 -54.54 -55.65
N GLU A 27 16.98 -54.49 -55.16
CA GLU A 27 16.63 -54.87 -53.78
C GLU A 27 16.52 -56.40 -53.60
N ALA A 28 15.89 -57.08 -54.56
CA ALA A 28 15.62 -58.51 -54.45
C ALA A 28 16.72 -59.39 -55.09
N ASP A 29 17.67 -58.85 -55.84
CA ASP A 29 18.66 -59.63 -56.61
C ASP A 29 17.98 -60.65 -57.55
N VAL A 30 16.99 -60.18 -58.30
CA VAL A 30 16.20 -61.00 -59.23
C VAL A 30 16.23 -60.38 -60.62
N SER A 31 16.40 -61.21 -61.66
CA SER A 31 16.40 -60.72 -63.04
C SER A 31 15.05 -60.10 -63.46
N HIS A 32 15.10 -59.11 -64.36
CA HIS A 32 13.91 -58.45 -64.92
C HIS A 32 12.84 -59.42 -65.43
N GLY A 33 13.25 -60.46 -66.17
CA GLY A 33 12.33 -61.46 -66.72
C GLY A 33 11.60 -62.24 -65.62
N SER A 34 12.31 -62.61 -64.55
CA SER A 34 11.70 -63.26 -63.39
C SER A 34 10.72 -62.36 -62.66
N ILE A 35 11.01 -61.05 -62.52
CA ILE A 35 10.07 -60.09 -61.93
C ILE A 35 8.81 -59.99 -62.79
N ASN A 36 8.96 -59.92 -64.12
CA ASN A 36 7.82 -59.86 -65.03
C ASN A 36 6.92 -61.11 -64.93
N ASP A 37 7.51 -62.30 -64.86
CA ASP A 37 6.77 -63.55 -64.68
C ASP A 37 6.04 -63.58 -63.33
N ILE A 38 6.72 -63.22 -62.22
CA ILE A 38 6.12 -63.17 -60.87
C ILE A 38 4.98 -62.16 -60.80
N VAL A 39 5.16 -60.97 -61.38
CA VAL A 39 4.10 -59.95 -61.44
C VAL A 39 2.95 -60.41 -62.34
N GLY A 40 3.24 -61.18 -63.39
CA GLY A 40 2.23 -61.85 -64.21
C GLY A 40 1.36 -62.79 -63.39
N ASP A 41 2.00 -63.69 -62.64
CA ASP A 41 1.34 -64.65 -61.74
C ASP A 41 0.55 -63.94 -60.62
N LEU A 42 1.07 -62.82 -60.11
CA LEU A 42 0.38 -61.98 -59.13
C LEU A 42 -0.85 -61.28 -59.74
N LYS A 43 -0.84 -60.93 -61.03
CA LYS A 43 -2.01 -60.30 -61.68
C LYS A 43 -3.05 -61.31 -62.11
N SER A 44 -2.65 -62.53 -62.47
CA SER A 44 -3.56 -63.61 -62.85
C SER A 44 -4.22 -64.29 -61.64
N GLY A 45 -3.66 -64.13 -60.43
CA GLY A 45 -4.16 -64.77 -59.21
C GLY A 45 -3.52 -66.11 -58.89
N ASP A 46 -2.53 -66.52 -59.67
CA ASP A 46 -1.74 -67.73 -59.44
C ASP A 46 -0.78 -67.57 -58.25
N LEU A 47 -0.37 -66.34 -57.95
CA LEU A 47 0.36 -65.96 -56.74
C LEU A 47 -0.48 -65.01 -55.88
N LYS A 48 -0.64 -65.34 -54.59
CA LYS A 48 -1.50 -64.60 -53.66
C LYS A 48 -0.69 -64.02 -52.50
N ILE A 49 -0.93 -62.75 -52.20
CA ILE A 49 -0.42 -62.10 -50.99
C ILE A 49 -1.51 -62.20 -49.92
N LEU A 50 -1.17 -62.76 -48.76
CA LEU A 50 -2.14 -62.93 -47.67
C LEU A 50 -2.69 -61.56 -47.23
N GLY A 51 -4.02 -61.44 -47.18
CA GLY A 51 -4.71 -60.23 -46.73
C GLY A 51 -4.89 -59.15 -47.79
N ILE A 52 -4.44 -59.37 -49.03
CA ILE A 52 -4.67 -58.44 -50.15
C ILE A 52 -5.63 -59.11 -51.16
N PRO A 53 -6.82 -58.53 -51.40
CA PRO A 53 -7.70 -58.99 -52.47
C PRO A 53 -7.04 -58.81 -53.84
N MET A 54 -7.24 -59.77 -54.75
CA MET A 54 -6.55 -59.79 -56.05
C MET A 54 -6.92 -58.58 -56.92
N GLU A 55 -8.19 -58.19 -56.86
CA GLU A 55 -8.77 -57.03 -57.52
C GLU A 55 -8.16 -55.70 -57.05
N GLU A 56 -7.56 -55.67 -55.86
CA GLU A 56 -6.98 -54.47 -55.27
C GLU A 56 -5.48 -54.31 -55.57
N VAL A 57 -4.78 -55.36 -56.02
CA VAL A 57 -3.32 -55.34 -56.22
C VAL A 57 -2.87 -54.18 -57.12
N VAL A 58 -3.58 -53.96 -58.23
CA VAL A 58 -3.25 -52.87 -59.18
C VAL A 58 -3.53 -51.50 -58.56
N THR A 59 -4.67 -51.37 -57.88
CA THR A 59 -5.08 -50.13 -57.21
C THR A 59 -4.12 -49.76 -56.09
N LEU A 60 -3.76 -50.72 -55.24
CA LEU A 60 -2.79 -50.56 -54.15
C LEU A 60 -1.43 -50.13 -54.69
N ARG A 61 -0.96 -50.74 -55.78
CA ARG A 61 0.28 -50.29 -56.43
C ARG A 61 0.16 -48.84 -56.92
N GLN A 62 -0.94 -48.48 -57.57
CA GLN A 62 -1.13 -47.10 -58.04
C GLN A 62 -1.12 -46.10 -56.89
N VAL A 63 -1.79 -46.43 -55.78
CA VAL A 63 -1.78 -45.62 -54.56
C VAL A 63 -0.36 -45.50 -54.00
N SER A 64 0.37 -46.61 -53.86
CA SER A 64 1.76 -46.60 -53.38
C SER A 64 2.67 -45.75 -54.27
N VAL A 65 2.55 -45.86 -55.60
CA VAL A 65 3.31 -45.04 -56.56
C VAL A 65 3.00 -43.55 -56.39
N GLU A 66 1.73 -43.18 -56.25
CA GLU A 66 1.34 -41.78 -56.05
C GLU A 66 1.79 -41.22 -54.69
N ILE A 67 1.75 -42.04 -53.63
CA ILE A 67 2.31 -41.71 -52.32
C ILE A 67 3.83 -41.44 -52.44
N ASN A 68 4.57 -42.35 -53.08
CA ASN A 68 6.02 -42.24 -53.28
C ASN A 68 6.38 -41.02 -54.13
N LYS A 69 5.66 -40.79 -55.23
CA LYS A 69 5.85 -39.64 -56.12
C LYS A 69 5.65 -38.30 -55.43
N LYS A 70 4.73 -38.25 -54.45
CA LYS A 70 4.49 -37.07 -53.62
C LYS A 70 5.44 -36.98 -52.41
N GLY A 71 6.36 -37.93 -52.26
CA GLY A 71 7.29 -38.00 -51.13
C GLY A 71 6.59 -38.21 -49.79
N LEU A 72 5.39 -38.78 -49.79
CA LEU A 72 4.62 -39.02 -48.59
C LEU A 72 5.06 -40.31 -47.92
N GLN A 73 5.28 -40.27 -46.61
CA GLN A 73 5.53 -41.48 -45.83
C GLN A 73 4.21 -42.24 -45.60
N PRO A 74 4.25 -43.57 -45.41
CA PRO A 74 3.05 -44.35 -45.09
C PRO A 74 2.26 -43.81 -43.90
N ALA A 75 2.94 -43.31 -42.85
CA ALA A 75 2.30 -42.68 -41.70
C ALA A 75 1.53 -41.40 -42.06
N GLN A 76 2.03 -40.62 -43.02
CA GLN A 76 1.35 -39.41 -43.51
C GLN A 76 0.13 -39.77 -44.37
N ALA A 77 0.23 -40.80 -45.21
CA ALA A 77 -0.90 -41.31 -45.99
C ALA A 77 -2.02 -41.84 -45.07
N LEU A 78 -1.65 -42.57 -44.01
CA LEU A 78 -2.59 -43.03 -42.99
C LEU A 78 -3.29 -41.86 -42.29
N LEU A 79 -2.55 -40.82 -41.89
CA LEU A 79 -3.11 -39.62 -41.30
C LEU A 79 -4.08 -38.92 -42.27
N GLY A 80 -3.72 -38.85 -43.56
CA GLY A 80 -4.60 -38.35 -44.62
C GLY A 80 -5.90 -39.14 -44.73
N GLY A 81 -5.85 -40.47 -44.63
CA GLY A 81 -7.03 -41.33 -44.60
C GLY A 81 -7.93 -41.07 -43.38
N VAL A 82 -7.35 -40.92 -42.19
CA VAL A 82 -8.10 -40.56 -40.97
C VAL A 82 -8.77 -39.19 -41.13
N PHE A 83 -8.01 -38.20 -41.60
CA PHE A 83 -8.52 -36.86 -41.87
C PHE A 83 -9.68 -36.88 -42.88
N PHE A 84 -9.50 -37.63 -43.97
CA PHE A 84 -10.51 -37.76 -45.02
C PHE A 84 -11.80 -38.40 -44.49
N LYS A 85 -11.69 -39.46 -43.69
CA LYS A 85 -12.85 -40.07 -43.02
C LYS A 85 -13.60 -39.06 -42.16
N ARG A 86 -12.89 -38.24 -41.37
CA ARG A 86 -13.51 -37.18 -40.56
C ARG A 86 -14.21 -36.13 -41.40
N CYS A 87 -13.64 -35.76 -42.55
CA CYS A 87 -14.30 -34.85 -43.49
C CYS A 87 -15.62 -35.43 -44.00
N LEU A 88 -15.64 -36.70 -44.41
CA LEU A 88 -16.86 -37.37 -44.85
C LEU A 88 -17.92 -37.46 -43.74
N GLU A 89 -17.52 -37.75 -42.50
CA GLU A 89 -18.42 -37.75 -41.33
C GLU A 89 -19.08 -36.37 -41.09
N LEU A 90 -18.40 -35.29 -41.48
CA LEU A 90 -18.91 -33.92 -41.44
C LEU A 90 -19.67 -33.51 -42.72
N GLY A 91 -19.87 -34.43 -43.68
CA GLY A 91 -20.51 -34.16 -44.96
C GLY A 91 -19.65 -33.35 -45.94
N ILE A 92 -18.33 -33.29 -45.72
CA ILE A 92 -17.39 -32.57 -46.57
C ILE A 92 -16.81 -33.54 -47.60
N GLU A 93 -17.20 -33.36 -48.86
CA GLU A 93 -16.67 -34.14 -49.98
C GLU A 93 -15.23 -33.73 -50.34
N PRO A 94 -14.38 -34.68 -50.80
CA PRO A 94 -13.00 -34.38 -51.18
C PRO A 94 -12.89 -33.29 -52.25
N ALA A 95 -13.80 -33.30 -53.22
CA ALA A 95 -13.83 -32.31 -54.31
C ALA A 95 -14.09 -30.88 -53.79
N SER A 96 -14.65 -30.75 -52.58
CA SER A 96 -15.00 -29.47 -51.97
C SER A 96 -13.92 -28.95 -51.00
N LEU A 97 -12.83 -29.69 -50.75
CA LEU A 97 -11.81 -29.28 -49.79
C LEU A 97 -11.08 -28.00 -50.19
N ASP A 98 -10.76 -27.85 -51.49
CA ASP A 98 -10.12 -26.63 -52.00
C ASP A 98 -11.05 -25.43 -51.86
N LEU A 99 -12.32 -25.59 -52.25
CA LEU A 99 -13.34 -24.56 -52.09
C LEU A 99 -13.55 -24.18 -50.61
N LEU A 100 -13.57 -25.16 -49.71
CA LEU A 100 -13.66 -24.91 -48.27
C LEU A 100 -12.47 -24.10 -47.78
N GLY A 101 -11.25 -24.44 -48.22
CA GLY A 101 -10.05 -23.69 -47.91
C GLY A 101 -10.13 -22.23 -48.37
N ASP A 102 -10.65 -21.99 -49.57
CA ASP A 102 -10.82 -20.64 -50.12
C ASP A 102 -11.94 -19.86 -49.42
N LEU A 103 -13.04 -20.52 -49.06
CA LEU A 103 -14.11 -19.92 -48.25
C LEU A 103 -13.58 -19.50 -46.88
N VAL A 104 -12.83 -20.38 -46.20
CA VAL A 104 -12.21 -20.07 -44.91
C VAL A 104 -11.28 -18.87 -45.04
N LYS A 105 -10.44 -18.80 -46.08
CA LYS A 105 -9.59 -17.63 -46.33
C LYS A 105 -10.38 -16.35 -46.61
N LYS A 106 -11.52 -16.45 -47.29
CA LYS A 106 -12.37 -15.30 -47.63
C LYS A 106 -13.10 -14.73 -46.40
N PHE A 107 -13.56 -15.60 -45.50
CA PHE A 107 -14.24 -15.18 -44.28
C PHE A 107 -13.27 -14.81 -43.16
N ALA A 108 -12.07 -15.38 -43.17
CA ALA A 108 -11.02 -15.02 -42.23
C ALA A 108 -10.51 -13.59 -42.54
N PRO A 109 -10.53 -12.66 -41.56
CA PRO A 109 -9.92 -11.36 -41.75
C PRO A 109 -8.43 -11.50 -42.06
N GLY A 110 -7.85 -10.53 -42.78
CA GLY A 110 -6.41 -10.50 -43.02
C GLY A 110 -5.63 -10.56 -41.71
N GLY A 111 -4.75 -11.56 -41.57
CA GLY A 111 -4.02 -11.81 -40.32
C GLY A 111 -4.80 -12.60 -39.26
N PHE A 112 -5.90 -13.27 -39.62
CA PHE A 112 -6.65 -14.13 -38.71
C PHE A 112 -5.72 -15.16 -38.03
N PRO A 113 -5.64 -15.18 -36.69
CA PRO A 113 -4.76 -16.07 -35.97
C PRO A 113 -5.40 -17.46 -35.87
N ALA A 114 -5.42 -18.18 -37.00
CA ALA A 114 -6.10 -19.48 -37.12
C ALA A 114 -5.68 -20.46 -36.01
N GLN A 115 -4.38 -20.49 -35.69
CA GLN A 115 -3.86 -21.35 -34.62
C GLN A 115 -4.44 -21.00 -33.25
N ASP A 116 -4.56 -19.71 -32.91
CA ASP A 116 -5.09 -19.29 -31.62
C ASP A 116 -6.60 -19.51 -31.56
N PHE A 117 -7.30 -19.30 -32.66
CA PHE A 117 -8.72 -19.66 -32.78
C PHE A 117 -8.93 -21.15 -32.49
N PHE A 118 -8.16 -22.05 -33.11
CA PHE A 118 -8.27 -23.48 -32.84
C PHE A 118 -7.96 -23.83 -31.39
N LYS A 119 -6.93 -23.21 -30.78
CA LYS A 119 -6.62 -23.41 -29.36
C LYS A 119 -7.77 -22.96 -28.46
N VAL A 120 -8.38 -21.81 -28.75
CA VAL A 120 -9.51 -21.27 -27.97
C VAL A 120 -10.74 -22.16 -28.15
N ALA A 121 -11.08 -22.55 -29.38
CA ALA A 121 -12.19 -23.45 -29.66
C ALA A 121 -12.01 -24.81 -28.97
N PHE A 122 -10.78 -25.37 -28.99
CA PHE A 122 -10.48 -26.62 -28.31
C PHE A 122 -10.60 -26.50 -26.79
N ARG A 123 -10.09 -25.40 -26.20
CA ARG A 123 -10.26 -25.12 -24.76
C ARG A 123 -11.72 -24.96 -24.39
N LEU A 124 -12.50 -24.27 -25.22
CA LEU A 124 -13.92 -24.07 -25.01
C LEU A 124 -14.66 -25.42 -25.05
N HIS A 125 -14.35 -26.28 -26.03
CA HIS A 125 -14.92 -27.63 -26.10
C HIS A 125 -14.54 -28.51 -24.92
N THR A 126 -13.28 -28.45 -24.49
CA THR A 126 -12.83 -29.16 -23.30
C THR A 126 -13.58 -28.67 -22.06
N LEU A 127 -13.85 -27.37 -21.97
CA LEU A 127 -14.57 -26.76 -20.87
C LEU A 127 -16.05 -27.20 -20.86
N GLU A 128 -16.71 -27.22 -22.01
CA GLU A 128 -18.06 -27.79 -22.20
C GLU A 128 -18.11 -29.26 -21.74
N GLN A 129 -17.15 -30.10 -22.14
CA GLN A 129 -17.09 -31.49 -21.70
C GLN A 129 -16.86 -31.63 -20.19
N SER A 130 -16.00 -30.78 -19.61
CA SER A 130 -15.65 -30.87 -18.19
C SER A 130 -16.75 -30.36 -17.25
N GLU A 131 -17.46 -29.30 -17.65
CA GLU A 131 -18.55 -28.72 -16.86
C GLU A 131 -19.91 -29.36 -17.17
N GLY A 132 -20.02 -30.06 -18.31
CA GLY A 132 -21.29 -30.61 -18.78
C GLY A 132 -22.31 -29.54 -19.18
N THR A 133 -21.86 -28.31 -19.43
CA THR A 133 -22.71 -27.18 -19.79
C THR A 133 -22.44 -26.70 -21.20
N SER A 134 -23.50 -26.36 -21.92
CA SER A 134 -23.43 -25.91 -23.31
C SER A 134 -22.68 -24.59 -23.47
N TYR A 135 -22.16 -24.32 -24.66
CA TYR A 135 -21.52 -23.03 -24.98
C TYR A 135 -22.42 -21.81 -24.72
N THR A 136 -23.72 -21.93 -24.94
CA THR A 136 -24.69 -20.86 -24.69
C THR A 136 -24.78 -20.54 -23.20
N GLU A 137 -24.80 -21.56 -22.35
CA GLU A 137 -24.82 -21.38 -20.89
C GLU A 137 -23.51 -20.82 -20.37
N LEU A 138 -22.38 -21.26 -20.92
CA LEU A 138 -21.06 -20.69 -20.62
C LEU A 138 -20.98 -19.21 -21.00
N GLY A 139 -21.59 -18.83 -22.13
CA GLY A 139 -21.75 -17.43 -22.53
C GLY A 139 -22.54 -16.63 -21.49
N HIS A 140 -23.70 -17.13 -21.06
CA HIS A 140 -24.49 -16.47 -20.02
C HIS A 140 -23.74 -16.35 -18.69
N LYS A 141 -23.04 -17.42 -18.24
CA LYS A 141 -22.19 -17.35 -17.05
C LYS A 141 -21.11 -16.28 -17.19
N LEU A 142 -20.49 -16.16 -18.37
CA LEU A 142 -19.47 -15.15 -18.62
C LEU A 142 -20.07 -13.73 -18.52
N ASP A 143 -21.25 -13.51 -19.08
CA ASP A 143 -21.96 -12.22 -18.99
C ASP A 143 -22.31 -11.89 -17.53
N ASP A 144 -22.80 -12.87 -16.77
CA ASP A 144 -23.11 -12.72 -15.33
C ASP A 144 -21.85 -12.41 -14.52
N TYR A 145 -20.73 -13.07 -14.82
CA TYR A 145 -19.44 -12.79 -14.19
C TYR A 145 -18.91 -11.41 -14.55
N GLN A 146 -19.09 -10.96 -15.79
CA GLN A 146 -18.72 -9.61 -16.20
C GLN A 146 -19.58 -8.54 -15.50
N ALA A 147 -20.89 -8.76 -15.40
CA ALA A 147 -21.80 -7.89 -14.66
C ALA A 147 -21.42 -7.83 -13.16
N THR A 148 -21.17 -8.99 -12.55
CA THR A 148 -20.75 -9.10 -11.14
C THR A 148 -19.43 -8.40 -10.90
N ARG A 149 -18.43 -8.61 -11.78
CA ARG A 149 -17.14 -7.93 -11.71
C ARG A 149 -17.31 -6.41 -11.83
N GLY A 150 -18.18 -5.95 -12.72
CA GLY A 150 -18.51 -4.53 -12.85
C GLY A 150 -19.13 -3.94 -11.57
N GLY A 151 -20.03 -4.70 -10.91
CA GLY A 151 -20.61 -4.34 -9.61
C GLY A 151 -19.56 -4.23 -8.51
N LEU A 152 -18.73 -5.27 -8.36
CA LEU A 152 -17.65 -5.31 -7.37
C LEU A 152 -16.63 -4.20 -7.59
N GLN A 153 -16.30 -3.87 -8.84
CA GLN A 153 -15.38 -2.76 -9.14
C GLN A 153 -15.94 -1.41 -8.65
N LYS A 154 -17.24 -1.17 -8.80
CA LYS A 154 -17.89 0.04 -8.28
C LYS A 154 -17.89 0.08 -6.77
N GLU A 155 -18.15 -1.06 -6.11
CA GLU A 155 -18.10 -1.16 -4.65
C GLU A 155 -16.70 -0.91 -4.11
N ILE A 156 -15.67 -1.47 -4.74
CA ILE A 156 -14.26 -1.20 -4.41
C ILE A 156 -13.96 0.30 -4.51
N SER A 157 -14.38 0.97 -5.59
CA SER A 157 -14.19 2.42 -5.74
C SER A 157 -14.92 3.21 -4.65
N SER A 158 -16.17 2.85 -4.32
CA SER A 158 -16.93 3.51 -3.24
C SER A 158 -16.27 3.33 -1.87
N LEU A 159 -15.77 2.13 -1.55
CA LEU A 159 -15.07 1.87 -0.30
C LEU A 159 -13.74 2.62 -0.22
N GLN A 160 -13.03 2.79 -1.35
CA GLN A 160 -11.83 3.61 -1.42
C GLN A 160 -12.13 5.09 -1.16
N GLU A 161 -13.21 5.63 -1.71
CA GLU A 161 -13.67 7.00 -1.44
C GLU A 161 -14.06 7.18 0.04
N LEU A 162 -14.83 6.24 0.60
CA LEU A 162 -15.23 6.25 2.00
C LEU A 162 -14.01 6.18 2.93
N LYS A 163 -13.03 5.34 2.60
CA LYS A 163 -11.76 5.27 3.33
C LYS A 163 -11.00 6.59 3.28
N ALA A 164 -10.95 7.26 2.13
CA ALA A 164 -10.31 8.56 2.00
C ALA A 164 -11.00 9.64 2.84
N GLN A 165 -12.35 9.60 2.90
CA GLN A 165 -13.14 10.48 3.77
C GLN A 165 -12.84 10.24 5.26
N PHE A 166 -12.81 8.97 5.69
CA PHE A 166 -12.47 8.65 7.08
C PHE A 166 -11.06 9.08 7.47
N ILE A 167 -10.08 8.90 6.58
CA ILE A 167 -8.71 9.39 6.81
C ILE A 167 -8.70 10.92 6.94
N ALA A 168 -9.42 11.63 6.08
CA ALA A 168 -9.52 13.09 6.18
C ALA A 168 -10.17 13.51 7.51
N GLU A 169 -11.27 12.88 7.91
CA GLU A 169 -11.93 13.15 9.18
C GLU A 169 -11.02 12.87 10.39
N GLU A 170 -10.33 11.73 10.40
CA GLU A 170 -9.37 11.36 11.44
C GLU A 170 -8.24 12.40 11.55
N THR A 171 -7.68 12.85 10.42
CA THR A 171 -6.64 13.89 10.44
C THR A 171 -7.19 15.22 10.98
N THR A 172 -8.41 15.61 10.65
CA THR A 172 -9.02 16.84 11.21
C THR A 172 -9.24 16.72 12.72
N LEU A 173 -9.77 15.60 13.21
CA LEU A 173 -9.96 15.34 14.63
C LEU A 173 -8.64 15.36 15.40
N GLU A 174 -7.58 14.80 14.83
CA GLU A 174 -6.26 14.80 15.45
C GLU A 174 -5.67 16.22 15.51
N THR A 175 -5.83 17.02 14.47
CA THR A 175 -5.43 18.45 14.51
C THR A 175 -6.23 19.25 15.53
N ASP A 176 -7.54 19.01 15.66
CA ASP A 176 -8.39 19.64 16.67
C ASP A 176 -8.00 19.25 18.09
N LYS A 177 -7.62 17.98 18.30
CA LYS A 177 -7.14 17.51 19.61
C LYS A 177 -5.82 18.18 19.98
N VAL A 178 -4.88 18.28 19.04
CA VAL A 178 -3.58 18.94 19.27
C VAL A 178 -3.76 20.43 19.55
N THR A 179 -4.61 21.13 18.79
CA THR A 179 -4.87 22.56 19.02
C THR A 179 -5.55 22.82 20.37
N LYS A 180 -6.53 22.00 20.76
CA LYS A 180 -7.16 22.08 22.09
C LYS A 180 -6.16 21.79 23.22
N GLN A 181 -5.26 20.83 23.03
CA GLN A 181 -4.22 20.53 24.01
C GLN A 181 -3.24 21.70 24.14
N LEU A 182 -2.83 22.30 23.02
CA LEU A 182 -1.96 23.47 23.01
C LEU A 182 -2.62 24.67 23.74
N ALA A 183 -3.90 24.92 23.47
CA ALA A 183 -4.65 25.98 24.14
C ALA A 183 -4.77 25.73 25.67
N THR A 184 -5.00 24.48 26.07
CA THR A 184 -5.02 24.06 27.48
C THR A 184 -3.67 24.30 28.15
N ASN A 185 -2.58 23.87 27.50
CA ASN A 185 -1.23 24.07 28.02
C ASN A 185 -0.87 25.56 28.14
N GLN A 186 -1.26 26.39 27.17
CA GLN A 186 -1.07 27.85 27.23
C GLN A 186 -1.87 28.49 28.36
N ALA A 187 -3.12 28.07 28.57
CA ALA A 187 -3.95 28.55 29.67
C ALA A 187 -3.35 28.16 31.03
N GLN A 188 -2.81 26.95 31.15
CA GLN A 188 -2.14 26.48 32.35
C GLN A 188 -0.86 27.27 32.66
N ALA A 189 -0.01 27.54 31.65
CA ALA A 189 1.17 28.38 31.82
C ALA A 189 0.82 29.81 32.27
N LYS A 190 -0.26 30.39 31.73
CA LYS A 190 -0.77 31.69 32.18
C LYS A 190 -1.26 31.65 33.63
N LEU A 191 -1.97 30.58 34.02
CA LEU A 191 -2.40 30.39 35.41
C LEU A 191 -1.22 30.28 36.37
N GLU A 192 -0.17 29.54 36.02
CA GLU A 192 1.06 29.45 36.83
C GLU A 192 1.74 30.81 36.98
N THR A 193 1.82 31.58 35.88
CA THR A 193 2.37 32.94 35.89
C THR A 193 1.58 33.85 36.83
N LEU A 194 0.25 33.90 36.67
CA LEU A 194 -0.64 34.69 37.54
C LEU A 194 -0.57 34.24 39.01
N THR A 195 -0.44 32.94 39.25
CA THR A 195 -0.28 32.40 40.61
C THR A 195 1.01 32.92 41.24
N SER A 196 2.12 32.94 40.49
CA SER A 196 3.40 33.47 40.96
C SER A 196 3.34 34.99 41.24
N GLU A 197 2.62 35.74 40.40
CA GLU A 197 2.40 37.18 40.60
C GLU A 197 1.55 37.47 41.83
N ILE A 198 0.50 36.67 42.08
CA ILE A 198 -0.34 36.76 43.27
C ILE A 198 0.50 36.50 44.54
N GLU A 199 1.34 35.47 44.55
CA GLU A 199 2.21 35.18 45.70
C GLU A 199 3.23 36.31 45.93
N THR A 200 3.78 36.88 44.85
CA THR A 200 4.67 38.05 44.94
C THR A 200 3.94 39.27 45.51
N ALA A 201 2.70 39.52 45.07
CA ALA A 201 1.87 40.62 45.56
C ALA A 201 1.48 40.42 47.03
N LYS A 202 1.10 39.20 47.45
CA LYS A 202 0.86 38.86 48.86
C LYS A 202 2.09 39.13 49.72
N GLY A 203 3.28 38.75 49.24
CA GLY A 203 4.54 39.04 49.92
C GLY A 203 4.80 40.54 50.11
N LYS A 204 4.47 41.36 49.11
CA LYS A 204 4.55 42.84 49.23
C LYS A 204 3.53 43.38 50.22
N VAL A 205 2.27 42.92 50.17
CA VAL A 205 1.23 43.34 51.12
C VAL A 205 1.62 42.99 52.56
N ALA A 206 2.18 41.81 52.80
CA ALA A 206 2.66 41.41 54.12
C ALA A 206 3.79 42.32 54.65
N LYS A 207 4.74 42.71 53.77
CA LYS A 207 5.78 43.69 54.12
C LYS A 207 5.19 45.07 54.46
N GLU A 208 4.25 45.55 53.65
CA GLU A 208 3.57 46.83 53.88
C GLU A 208 2.80 46.84 55.20
N GLN A 209 2.11 45.73 55.50
CA GLN A 209 1.42 45.55 56.78
C GLN A 209 2.39 45.54 57.96
N ALA A 210 3.54 44.88 57.84
CA ALA A 210 4.58 44.89 58.87
C ALA A 210 5.14 46.32 59.09
N ILE A 211 5.38 47.08 58.02
CA ILE A 211 5.79 48.49 58.10
C ILE A 211 4.71 49.33 58.78
N GLN A 212 3.44 49.16 58.42
CA GLN A 212 2.34 49.87 59.09
C GLN A 212 2.25 49.55 60.58
N MET A 213 2.42 48.27 60.96
CA MET A 213 2.46 47.89 62.37
C MET A 213 3.63 48.56 63.11
N HIS A 214 4.82 48.59 62.50
CA HIS A 214 5.99 49.27 63.05
C HIS A 214 5.75 50.77 63.22
N LEU A 215 5.27 51.45 62.17
CA LEU A 215 4.94 52.87 62.22
C LEU A 215 3.86 53.19 63.26
N LYS A 216 2.88 52.30 63.44
CA LYS A 216 1.85 52.46 64.48
C LYS A 216 2.46 52.35 65.88
N ALA A 217 3.34 51.38 66.11
CA ALA A 217 4.06 51.24 67.38
C ALA A 217 4.95 52.47 67.67
N GLU A 218 5.67 52.95 66.65
CA GLU A 218 6.53 54.13 66.76
C GLU A 218 5.73 55.41 67.02
N ARG A 219 4.58 55.60 66.35
CA ARG A 219 3.65 56.69 66.65
C ARG A 219 3.12 56.62 68.09
N GLN A 220 2.89 55.42 68.60
CA GLN A 220 2.44 55.23 69.97
C GLN A 220 3.55 55.58 70.97
N ASP A 221 4.80 55.19 70.70
CA ASP A 221 5.97 55.56 71.51
C ASP A 221 6.21 57.09 71.50
N LEU A 222 6.13 57.72 70.32
CA LEU A 222 6.22 59.17 70.19
C LEU A 222 5.08 59.89 70.92
N ALA A 223 3.86 59.34 70.91
CA ALA A 223 2.75 59.91 71.67
C ALA A 223 3.02 59.87 73.18
N VAL A 224 3.60 58.77 73.71
CA VAL A 224 4.02 58.67 75.10
C VAL A 224 5.11 59.70 75.43
N LYS A 225 6.16 59.79 74.61
CA LYS A 225 7.24 60.79 74.78
C LYS A 225 6.73 62.23 74.72
N ASN A 226 5.81 62.53 73.80
CA ASN A 226 5.19 63.85 73.73
C ASN A 226 4.36 64.16 74.98
N GLN A 227 3.67 63.16 75.54
CA GLN A 227 2.94 63.31 76.79
C GLN A 227 3.88 63.54 77.99
N GLU A 228 5.02 62.84 78.03
CA GLU A 228 6.08 63.06 79.04
C GLU A 228 6.73 64.44 78.90
N LEU A 229 7.09 64.84 77.68
CA LEU A 229 7.64 66.17 77.42
C LEU A 229 6.62 67.26 77.77
N ALA A 230 5.34 67.08 77.46
CA ALA A 230 4.29 68.01 77.86
C ALA A 230 4.15 68.10 79.38
N ALA A 231 4.29 66.98 80.10
CA ALA A 231 4.30 66.96 81.57
C ALA A 231 5.55 67.67 82.13
N GLN A 232 6.73 67.46 81.54
CA GLN A 232 7.96 68.16 81.93
C GLN A 232 7.90 69.66 81.63
N LEU A 233 7.35 70.05 80.48
CA LEU A 233 7.10 71.45 80.13
C LEU A 233 6.09 72.09 81.08
N GLY A 234 5.02 71.38 81.43
CA GLY A 234 4.06 71.81 82.44
C GLY A 234 4.71 72.00 83.81
N ALA A 235 5.60 71.09 84.22
CA ALA A 235 6.37 71.21 85.46
C ALA A 235 7.37 72.37 85.43
N LYS A 236 8.13 72.55 84.32
CA LYS A 236 9.06 73.67 84.13
C LYS A 236 8.32 75.02 84.06
N GLN A 237 7.15 75.08 83.40
CA GLN A 237 6.28 76.27 83.37
C GLN A 237 5.66 76.56 84.75
N ALA A 238 5.25 75.53 85.50
CA ALA A 238 4.78 75.71 86.87
C ALA A 238 5.91 76.22 87.79
N ALA A 239 7.13 75.70 87.64
CA ALA A 239 8.30 76.20 88.36
C ALA A 239 8.63 77.66 87.98
N LEU A 240 8.58 78.01 86.69
CA LEU A 240 8.70 79.40 86.22
C LEU A 240 7.60 80.30 86.78
N ALA A 241 6.36 79.83 86.86
CA ALA A 241 5.26 80.56 87.45
C ALA A 241 5.46 80.78 88.96
N ILE A 242 6.02 79.80 89.69
CA ILE A 242 6.37 79.93 91.11
C ILE A 242 7.50 80.96 91.28
N ILE A 243 8.53 80.92 90.42
CA ILE A 243 9.67 81.85 90.47
C ILE A 243 9.24 83.29 90.10
N ASN A 244 8.34 83.45 89.13
CA ASN A 244 7.75 84.75 88.83
C ASN A 244 6.87 85.26 89.98
N LYS A 245 6.22 84.38 90.74
CA LYS A 245 5.41 84.75 91.92
C LYS A 245 6.25 85.17 93.13
N THR A 246 7.51 84.71 93.23
CA THR A 246 8.43 85.10 94.31
C THR A 246 9.15 86.43 94.03
N GLY A 247 8.81 87.13 92.93
CA GLY A 247 9.33 88.47 92.64
C GLY A 247 10.73 88.50 92.03
N PHE A 248 11.26 87.33 91.63
CA PHE A 248 12.50 87.26 90.87
C PHE A 248 12.19 87.51 89.39
N SER A 249 12.62 88.65 88.86
CA SER A 249 12.60 88.89 87.42
C SER A 249 13.63 88.01 86.72
N GLU A 250 13.48 87.77 85.42
CA GLU A 250 14.45 87.05 84.58
C GLU A 250 15.89 87.56 84.77
N ILE A 251 16.02 88.86 85.02
CA ILE A 251 17.30 89.55 85.29
C ILE A 251 17.93 89.07 86.61
N HIS A 252 17.13 88.87 87.66
CA HIS A 252 17.64 88.38 88.95
C HIS A 252 18.09 86.91 88.88
N LEU A 253 17.41 86.08 88.11
CA LEU A 253 17.84 84.69 87.89
C LEU A 253 19.10 84.62 87.05
N PHE A 254 19.24 85.49 86.05
CA PHE A 254 20.45 85.59 85.24
C PHE A 254 21.64 86.05 86.09
N GLN A 255 21.43 87.00 86.99
CA GLN A 255 22.45 87.44 87.96
C GLN A 255 22.83 86.32 88.94
N LEU A 256 21.86 85.54 89.43
CA LEU A 256 22.13 84.40 90.31
C LEU A 256 22.91 83.30 89.57
N ARG A 257 22.53 82.98 88.32
CA ARG A 257 23.27 82.03 87.47
C ARG A 257 24.70 82.48 87.24
N ASN A 258 24.91 83.77 86.94
CA ASN A 258 26.26 84.31 86.76
C ASN A 258 27.06 84.30 88.07
N CYS A 259 26.45 84.63 89.21
CA CYS A 259 27.10 84.47 90.52
C CYS A 259 27.49 83.01 90.82
N ILE A 260 26.63 82.04 90.49
CA ILE A 260 26.93 80.62 90.69
C ILE A 260 28.01 80.14 89.72
N LEU A 261 28.00 80.60 88.46
CA LEU A 261 29.06 80.31 87.49
C LEU A 261 30.39 80.94 87.89
N GLU A 262 30.39 82.15 88.45
CA GLU A 262 31.58 82.80 89.02
C GLU A 262 32.09 82.06 90.25
N LEU A 263 31.20 81.62 91.16
CA LEU A 263 31.56 80.79 92.32
C LEU A 263 32.07 79.39 91.93
N ALA A 264 31.55 78.81 90.84
CA ALA A 264 32.02 77.53 90.30
C ALA A 264 33.40 77.67 89.63
N ALA A 265 33.67 78.80 88.98
CA ALA A 265 34.97 79.14 88.41
C ALA A 265 36.03 79.35 89.51
N ASP A 266 35.67 79.97 90.63
CA ASP A 266 36.57 80.18 91.78
C ASP A 266 36.92 78.88 92.54
N LYS A 267 36.14 77.81 92.32
CA LYS A 267 36.35 76.48 92.93
C LYS A 267 36.82 75.38 91.96
N GLY A 268 37.09 75.71 90.70
CA GLY A 268 37.65 74.78 89.71
C GLY A 268 36.70 73.64 89.28
N THR A 269 35.39 73.82 89.42
CA THR A 269 34.38 72.88 88.92
C THR A 269 33.79 73.39 87.61
N SER A 270 34.07 72.69 86.51
CA SER A 270 33.56 73.01 85.16
C SER A 270 32.02 72.95 85.10
N PRO A 271 31.33 73.90 84.41
CA PRO A 271 29.88 74.03 84.45
C PRO A 271 29.10 73.16 83.43
N GLU A 272 29.63 72.00 83.04
CA GLU A 272 28.99 71.13 82.02
C GLU A 272 27.88 70.21 82.55
N VAL A 273 27.52 70.26 83.83
CA VAL A 273 26.58 69.28 84.45
C VAL A 273 25.14 69.79 84.61
N PHE A 274 24.79 70.99 84.10
CA PHE A 274 23.45 71.57 84.32
C PHE A 274 22.74 72.05 83.04
N ALA A 275 22.90 71.33 81.93
CA ALA A 275 22.09 71.53 80.74
C ALA A 275 21.39 70.22 80.33
N ASP A 276 20.28 69.93 81.01
CA ASP A 276 19.16 69.11 80.50
C ASP A 276 17.82 69.89 80.61
#